data_AF-A0A3N2S288-F1
#
_entry.id   AF-A0A3N2S288-F1
#
_cell.length_a   1.000
_cell.length_b   1.000
_cell.length_c   1.000
_cell.angle_alpha   90.00
_cell.angle_beta   90.00
_cell.angle_gamma   90.00
#
_symmetry.space_group_name_H-M   'P 1'
#
loop_
_entity.id
_entity.type
_entity.pdbx_description
1 polymer ?
#
loop_
_entity_poly.entity_id
_entity_poly.type
_entity_poly.pdbx_seq_one_letter_code
_entity_poly.pdbx_strand_id
1 'polypeptide(L)'
;MSENQLAPCWEFQPYLAENNVRQLLAEIANVLEQLYYHKHTLDSNWSEGVRAYDWVRNHLIQSEGALPGLEMVSKGLDYVVALNKVPLQFSKDCINNPKKKHRLLRNRVEHEQLSLFGESEAEQDITWRIIAEPFISDEEDGELESTLPRWEVALVGFNAYGAQVSMVSHQSTASAPLMSLDTNILPDEAEIGKAPLRRRKKDQDLDVSSNGTSGE
;
A
#
# COMPACT_ATOMS: atom_id res chain seq x y z
N MET A 1 -24.85 -5.75 -2.71
CA MET A 1 -24.84 -5.26 -4.10
C MET A 1 -23.63 -5.90 -4.75
N SER A 2 -23.77 -6.53 -5.91
CA SER A 2 -22.62 -7.15 -6.59
C SER A 2 -21.60 -6.07 -6.90
N GLU A 3 -20.44 -6.12 -6.26
CA GLU A 3 -19.27 -5.37 -6.71
C GLU A 3 -19.04 -5.79 -8.16
N ASN A 4 -19.30 -4.88 -9.10
CA ASN A 4 -18.90 -5.09 -10.48
C ASN A 4 -17.37 -5.09 -10.46
N GLN A 5 -16.79 -6.29 -10.37
CA GLN A 5 -15.36 -6.48 -10.43
C GLN A 5 -14.90 -5.97 -11.81
N LEU A 6 -14.23 -4.83 -11.82
CA LEU A 6 -13.65 -4.27 -13.03
C LEU A 6 -12.56 -5.21 -13.55
N ALA A 7 -12.42 -5.27 -14.87
CA ALA A 7 -11.39 -6.07 -15.50
C ALA A 7 -9.99 -5.55 -15.11
N PRO A 8 -9.00 -6.43 -14.93
CA PRO A 8 -7.65 -6.03 -14.56
C PRO A 8 -6.94 -5.30 -15.69
N CYS A 9 -5.93 -4.50 -15.34
CA CYS A 9 -5.27 -3.59 -16.28
C CYS A 9 -4.57 -4.30 -17.45
N TRP A 10 -4.05 -5.52 -17.24
CA TRP A 10 -3.40 -6.33 -18.27
C TRP A 10 -4.34 -6.86 -19.36
N GLU A 11 -5.66 -6.80 -19.17
CA GLU A 11 -6.63 -7.11 -20.24
C GLU A 11 -6.75 -5.97 -21.26
N PHE A 12 -6.47 -4.73 -20.84
CA PHE A 12 -6.52 -3.54 -21.70
C PHE A 12 -5.14 -3.10 -22.17
N GLN A 13 -4.11 -3.34 -21.37
CA GLN A 13 -2.75 -2.91 -21.64
C GLN A 13 -1.75 -4.02 -21.24
N PRO A 14 -1.34 -4.88 -22.19
CA PRO A 14 -0.47 -6.03 -21.92
C PRO A 14 0.89 -5.68 -21.30
N TYR A 15 1.39 -4.45 -21.49
CA TYR A 15 2.62 -3.99 -20.85
C TYR A 15 2.47 -3.86 -19.32
N LEU A 16 1.26 -3.68 -18.80
CA LEU A 16 0.97 -3.69 -17.36
C LEU A 16 0.87 -5.13 -16.83
N ALA A 17 1.95 -5.91 -17.00
CA ALA A 17 2.02 -7.31 -16.58
C ALA A 17 1.67 -7.49 -15.09
N GLU A 18 0.90 -8.53 -14.79
CA GLU A 18 0.33 -8.78 -13.46
C GLU A 18 1.37 -8.74 -12.34
N ASN A 19 2.49 -9.46 -12.49
CA ASN A 19 3.53 -9.52 -11.46
C ASN A 19 4.12 -8.15 -11.15
N ASN A 20 4.41 -7.35 -12.19
CA ASN A 20 5.02 -6.02 -12.02
C ASN A 20 4.03 -5.05 -11.36
N VAL A 21 2.75 -5.13 -11.73
CA VAL A 21 1.68 -4.31 -11.13
C VAL A 21 1.50 -4.67 -9.66
N ARG A 22 1.36 -5.97 -9.33
CA ARG A 22 1.18 -6.42 -7.95
C ARG A 22 2.38 -6.05 -7.07
N GLN A 23 3.60 -6.22 -7.58
CA GLN A 23 4.81 -5.81 -6.86
C GLN A 23 4.85 -4.30 -6.62
N LEU A 24 4.56 -3.48 -7.64
CA LEU A 24 4.52 -2.02 -7.50
C LEU A 24 3.50 -1.57 -6.45
N LEU A 25 2.28 -2.13 -6.47
CA LEU A 25 1.24 -1.78 -5.52
C LEU A 25 1.61 -2.17 -4.08
N ALA A 26 2.22 -3.35 -3.89
CA ALA A 26 2.71 -3.80 -2.59
C ALA A 26 3.82 -2.90 -2.04
N GLU A 27 4.79 -2.52 -2.86
CA GLU A 27 5.87 -1.60 -2.48
C GLU A 27 5.34 -0.23 -2.03
N ILE A 28 4.35 0.31 -2.75
CA ILE A 28 3.72 1.57 -2.39
C ILE A 28 2.94 1.42 -1.07
N ALA A 29 2.21 0.32 -0.88
CA ALA A 29 1.49 0.05 0.36
C ALA A 29 2.44 0.00 1.56
N ASN A 30 3.55 -0.73 1.44
CA ASN A 30 4.58 -0.85 2.49
C ASN A 30 5.13 0.52 2.92
N VAL A 31 5.41 1.42 1.97
CA VAL A 31 5.86 2.78 2.28
C VAL A 31 4.81 3.57 3.02
N LEU A 32 3.54 3.46 2.59
CA LEU A 32 2.44 4.22 3.18
C LEU A 32 2.12 3.76 4.60
N GLU A 33 2.27 2.48 4.92
CA GLU A 33 2.13 1.95 6.28
C GLU A 33 3.14 2.54 7.26
N GLN A 34 4.36 2.83 6.80
CA GLN A 34 5.38 3.44 7.64
C GLN A 34 5.03 4.86 8.11
N LEU A 35 4.10 5.55 7.42
CA LEU A 35 3.70 6.91 7.77
C LEU A 35 3.14 7.02 9.18
N TYR A 36 2.41 6.00 9.64
CA TYR A 36 1.79 5.99 10.96
C TYR A 36 2.85 6.08 12.07
N TYR A 37 3.91 5.28 11.95
CA TYR A 37 4.99 5.21 12.92
C TYR A 37 5.86 6.47 12.98
N HIS A 38 5.77 7.33 11.97
CA HIS A 38 6.53 8.57 11.86
C HIS A 38 5.65 9.82 12.00
N LYS A 39 4.46 9.68 12.57
CA LYS A 39 3.55 10.80 12.81
C LYS A 39 4.08 11.71 13.91
N HIS A 40 4.02 13.02 13.67
CA HIS A 40 4.36 14.04 14.65
C HIS A 40 3.09 14.66 15.24
N THR A 41 3.16 15.17 16.47
CA THR A 41 2.02 15.79 17.17
C THR A 41 1.49 17.05 16.49
N LEU A 42 2.33 17.72 15.71
CA LEU A 42 1.97 18.91 14.93
C LEU A 42 1.48 18.57 13.51
N ASP A 43 1.37 17.30 13.16
CA ASP A 43 0.85 16.93 11.84
C ASP A 43 -0.62 17.32 11.68
N SER A 44 -0.90 17.91 10.52
CA SER A 44 -2.24 18.22 10.05
C SER A 44 -2.59 17.31 8.88
N ASN A 45 -3.87 17.25 8.52
CA ASN A 45 -4.32 16.52 7.32
C ASN A 45 -3.55 16.94 6.05
N TRP A 46 -3.10 18.20 6.00
CA TRP A 46 -2.26 18.71 4.90
C TRP A 46 -0.87 18.08 4.93
N SER A 47 -0.14 18.15 6.04
CA SER A 47 1.22 17.61 6.14
C SER A 47 1.24 16.08 5.98
N GLU A 48 0.23 15.37 6.48
CA GLU A 48 0.07 13.94 6.26
C GLU A 48 -0.14 13.60 4.79
N GLY A 49 -0.96 14.39 4.08
CA GLY A 49 -1.19 14.23 2.64
C GLY A 49 0.08 14.48 1.82
N VAL A 50 0.83 15.54 2.15
CA VAL A 50 2.10 15.86 1.49
C VAL A 50 3.15 14.80 1.76
N ARG A 51 3.26 14.33 3.01
CA ARG A 51 4.21 13.28 3.39
C ARG A 51 3.95 11.98 2.65
N ALA A 52 2.70 11.53 2.60
CA ALA A 52 2.33 10.32 1.87
C ALA A 52 2.74 10.40 0.39
N TYR A 53 2.48 11.54 -0.24
CA TYR A 53 2.85 11.77 -1.64
C TYR A 53 4.36 11.78 -1.87
N ASP A 54 5.11 12.52 -1.05
CA ASP A 54 6.55 12.68 -1.22
C ASP A 54 7.33 11.43 -0.82
N TRP A 55 6.87 10.66 0.17
CA TRP A 55 7.48 9.39 0.55
C TRP A 55 7.37 8.37 -0.57
N VAL A 56 6.18 8.22 -1.16
CA VAL A 56 5.99 7.36 -2.34
C VAL A 56 6.86 7.83 -3.50
N ARG A 57 6.92 9.15 -3.77
CA ARG A 57 7.79 9.72 -4.80
C ARG A 57 9.26 9.34 -4.59
N ASN A 58 9.78 9.58 -3.39
CA ASN A 58 11.18 9.32 -3.07
C ASN A 58 11.50 7.82 -3.10
N HIS A 59 10.58 6.96 -2.64
CA HIS A 59 10.73 5.49 -2.75
C HIS A 59 10.83 5.03 -4.20
N LEU A 60 9.95 5.52 -5.08
CA LEU A 60 9.96 5.17 -6.50
C LEU A 60 11.23 5.66 -7.20
N ILE A 61 11.73 6.85 -6.83
CA ILE A 61 13.02 7.36 -7.33
C ILE A 61 14.18 6.46 -6.91
N GLN A 62 14.19 5.98 -5.66
CA GLN A 62 15.24 5.09 -5.15
C GLN A 62 15.14 3.68 -5.72
N SER A 63 13.93 3.23 -6.03
CA SER A 63 13.64 1.90 -6.55
C SER A 63 13.78 1.79 -8.08
N GLU A 64 14.09 2.89 -8.76
CA GLU A 64 14.36 2.92 -10.20
C GLU A 64 15.52 1.98 -10.55
N GLY A 65 15.28 1.01 -11.42
CA GLY A 65 16.25 -0.04 -11.79
C GLY A 65 16.27 -1.25 -10.84
N ALA A 66 15.73 -1.14 -9.63
CA ALA A 66 15.53 -2.28 -8.72
C ALA A 66 14.16 -2.95 -8.93
N LEU A 67 13.11 -2.16 -9.14
CA LEU A 67 11.77 -2.66 -9.46
C LEU A 67 11.64 -2.95 -10.96
N PRO A 68 11.29 -4.19 -11.36
CA PRO A 68 11.18 -4.56 -12.77
C PRO A 68 10.21 -3.67 -13.54
N GLY A 69 10.71 -3.03 -14.58
CA GLY A 69 9.91 -2.20 -15.47
C GLY A 69 9.62 -0.78 -14.98
N LEU A 70 10.02 -0.41 -13.75
CA LEU A 70 9.85 0.93 -13.22
C LEU A 70 10.89 1.90 -13.80
N GLU A 71 10.42 3.02 -14.32
CA GLU A 71 11.24 4.12 -14.83
C GLU A 71 10.64 5.47 -14.40
N MET A 72 11.48 6.41 -13.97
CA MET A 72 11.04 7.76 -13.62
C MET A 72 11.05 8.64 -14.88
N VAL A 73 9.86 8.91 -15.42
CA VAL A 73 9.70 9.82 -16.58
C VAL A 73 9.93 11.28 -16.17
N SER A 74 9.40 11.66 -15.01
CA SER A 74 9.65 12.97 -14.38
C SER A 74 9.85 12.78 -12.89
N LYS A 75 10.80 13.51 -12.31
CA LYS A 75 11.09 13.49 -10.87
C LYS A 75 10.58 14.75 -10.14
N GLY A 76 9.81 15.62 -10.81
CA GLY A 76 9.29 16.86 -10.21
C GLY A 76 8.22 16.63 -9.13
N LEU A 77 7.54 17.70 -8.72
CA LEU A 77 6.36 17.59 -7.82
C LEU A 77 5.17 16.93 -8.54
N ASP A 78 5.09 17.06 -9.85
CA ASP A 78 4.15 16.40 -10.74
C ASP A 78 4.78 15.17 -11.42
N TYR A 79 5.54 14.40 -10.64
CA TYR A 79 6.25 13.23 -11.14
C TYR A 79 5.35 12.26 -11.89
N VAL A 80 5.95 11.63 -12.89
CA VAL A 80 5.34 10.59 -13.71
C VAL A 80 6.30 9.42 -13.66
N VAL A 81 5.77 8.24 -13.36
CA VAL A 81 6.53 7.00 -13.47
C VAL A 81 6.00 6.23 -14.67
N ALA A 82 6.84 5.42 -15.30
CA ALA A 82 6.42 4.45 -16.28
C ALA A 82 6.61 3.06 -15.71
N LEU A 83 5.60 2.19 -15.87
CA LEU A 83 5.74 0.76 -15.64
C LEU A 83 5.71 0.08 -17.01
N ASN A 84 6.82 -0.53 -17.41
CA ASN A 84 7.01 -1.13 -18.74
C ASN A 84 6.60 -0.16 -19.86
N LYS A 85 7.07 1.09 -19.79
CA LYS A 85 6.75 2.19 -20.73
C LYS A 85 5.33 2.74 -20.67
N VAL A 86 4.47 2.25 -19.77
CA VAL A 86 3.12 2.80 -19.57
C VAL A 86 3.15 3.88 -18.50
N PRO A 87 2.81 5.15 -18.81
CA PRO A 87 2.86 6.24 -17.84
C PRO A 87 1.76 6.14 -16.79
N LEU A 88 2.16 6.30 -15.52
CA LEU A 88 1.35 6.24 -14.33
C LEU A 88 1.57 7.50 -13.48
N GLN A 89 0.52 7.95 -12.78
CA GLN A 89 0.63 8.98 -11.75
C GLN A 89 0.02 8.51 -10.44
N PHE A 90 0.69 8.84 -9.34
CA PHE A 90 0.21 8.56 -8.00
C PHE A 90 -0.67 9.70 -7.45
N SER A 91 -1.67 9.34 -6.66
CA SER A 91 -2.42 10.26 -5.83
C SER A 91 -2.98 9.58 -4.58
N LYS A 92 -2.97 10.30 -3.46
CA LYS A 92 -3.78 9.96 -2.28
C LYS A 92 -5.19 10.53 -2.48
N ASP A 93 -6.18 9.68 -2.72
CA ASP A 93 -7.59 10.05 -2.97
C ASP A 93 -8.49 8.81 -2.81
N CYS A 94 -9.81 8.98 -2.84
CA CYS A 94 -10.74 7.85 -2.79
C CYS A 94 -10.69 7.05 -4.09
N ILE A 95 -10.47 5.73 -4.02
CA ILE A 95 -10.30 4.84 -5.19
C ILE A 95 -11.59 4.79 -5.98
N ASN A 96 -12.71 4.55 -5.31
CA ASN A 96 -14.01 4.39 -5.93
C ASN A 96 -14.62 5.72 -6.41
N ASN A 97 -14.24 6.84 -5.79
CA ASN A 97 -14.76 8.17 -6.16
C ASN A 97 -13.70 9.28 -6.02
N PRO A 98 -12.72 9.35 -6.94
CA PRO A 98 -11.63 10.30 -6.83
C PRO A 98 -12.13 11.75 -6.89
N LYS A 99 -11.77 12.56 -5.89
CA LYS A 99 -12.19 13.97 -5.77
C LYS A 99 -11.26 14.91 -6.51
N LYS A 100 -9.99 14.57 -6.66
CA LYS A 100 -8.95 15.35 -7.34
C LYS A 100 -9.01 15.14 -8.86
N LYS A 101 -10.11 15.58 -9.48
CA LYS A 101 -10.37 15.39 -10.93
C LYS A 101 -9.22 15.87 -11.82
N HIS A 102 -8.53 16.95 -11.45
CA HIS A 102 -7.37 17.47 -12.20
C HIS A 102 -6.19 16.47 -12.26
N ARG A 103 -6.09 15.51 -11.33
CA ARG A 103 -5.06 14.45 -11.33
C ARG A 103 -5.43 13.25 -12.20
N LEU A 104 -6.69 13.16 -12.64
CA LEU A 104 -7.13 12.11 -13.57
C LEU A 104 -6.81 12.46 -15.03
N LEU A 105 -6.57 13.74 -15.30
CA LEU A 105 -6.15 14.25 -16.59
C LEU A 105 -4.64 14.06 -16.78
N ARG A 106 -4.22 13.96 -18.04
CA ARG A 106 -2.80 13.89 -18.39
C ARG A 106 -2.09 15.19 -18.08
N ASN A 107 -0.90 15.12 -17.49
CA ASN A 107 -0.03 16.28 -17.38
C ASN A 107 0.75 16.53 -18.68
N ARG A 108 1.52 17.63 -18.70
CA ARG A 108 2.30 18.02 -19.89
C ARG A 108 3.27 16.92 -20.33
N VAL A 109 3.92 16.26 -19.37
CA VAL A 109 4.91 15.21 -19.62
C VAL A 109 4.27 13.97 -20.25
N GLU A 110 3.11 13.55 -19.75
CA GLU A 110 2.32 12.46 -20.35
C GLU A 110 1.87 12.81 -21.77
N HIS A 111 1.46 14.06 -22.00
CA HIS A 111 1.05 14.52 -23.32
C HIS A 111 2.22 14.55 -24.31
N GLU A 112 3.39 15.04 -23.88
CA GLU A 112 4.61 15.04 -24.70
C GLU A 112 5.06 13.62 -25.07
N GLN A 113 4.98 12.66 -24.15
CA GLN A 113 5.29 11.26 -24.46
C GLN A 113 4.37 10.67 -25.54
N LEU A 114 3.07 10.97 -25.48
CA LEU A 114 2.11 10.48 -26.48
C LEU A 114 2.28 11.19 -27.83
N SER A 115 2.57 12.48 -27.82
CA SER A 115 2.77 13.28 -29.03
C SER A 115 4.01 12.86 -29.84
N LEU A 116 4.98 12.17 -29.22
CA LEU A 116 6.21 11.73 -29.88
C LEU A 116 6.05 10.48 -30.76
N PHE A 117 4.93 9.74 -30.65
CA PHE A 117 4.73 8.47 -31.37
C PHE A 117 3.78 8.54 -32.59
N GLY A 118 3.40 9.73 -33.05
CA GLY A 118 2.67 9.93 -34.32
C GLY A 118 1.17 9.60 -34.28
N GLU A 119 0.46 9.86 -35.39
CA GLU A 119 -1.01 9.81 -35.61
C GLU A 119 -1.69 8.44 -35.39
N SER A 120 -1.08 7.50 -34.69
CA SER A 120 -1.79 6.31 -34.23
C SER A 120 -2.48 6.66 -32.92
N GLU A 121 -3.81 6.86 -32.99
CA GLU A 121 -4.64 6.85 -31.79
C GLU A 121 -4.33 5.56 -31.00
N ALA A 122 -4.06 5.68 -29.70
CA ALA A 122 -4.00 4.50 -28.85
C ALA A 122 -5.35 3.78 -28.99
N GLU A 123 -5.33 2.48 -29.33
CA GLU A 123 -6.54 1.67 -29.60
C GLU A 123 -7.61 1.82 -28.49
N GLN A 124 -7.18 2.19 -27.28
CA GLN A 124 -8.03 2.75 -26.23
C GLN A 124 -7.31 3.90 -25.51
N ASP A 125 -7.95 5.08 -25.47
CA ASP A 125 -7.46 6.25 -24.75
C ASP A 125 -7.69 6.10 -23.23
N ILE A 126 -6.87 5.27 -22.58
CA ILE A 126 -6.93 5.01 -21.13
C ILE A 126 -5.83 5.80 -20.42
N THR A 127 -6.19 6.51 -19.35
CA THR A 127 -5.23 7.09 -18.40
C THR A 127 -5.09 6.19 -17.18
N TRP A 128 -3.86 5.89 -16.79
CA TRP A 128 -3.55 4.99 -15.69
C TRP A 128 -3.11 5.76 -14.46
N ARG A 129 -3.75 5.49 -13.32
CA ARG A 129 -3.50 6.19 -12.05
C ARG A 129 -3.35 5.20 -10.92
N ILE A 130 -2.34 5.43 -10.08
CA ILE A 130 -2.18 4.74 -8.81
C ILE A 130 -2.89 5.59 -7.77
N ILE A 131 -3.93 5.04 -7.14
CA ILE A 131 -4.74 5.72 -6.14
C ILE A 131 -4.61 4.96 -4.83
N ALA A 132 -4.31 5.68 -3.75
CA ALA A 132 -4.21 5.10 -2.43
C ALA A 132 -5.13 5.81 -1.43
N GLU A 133 -5.86 5.02 -0.65
CA GLU A 133 -6.65 5.49 0.48
C GLU A 133 -6.42 4.64 1.74
N PRO A 134 -6.45 5.25 2.93
CA PRO A 134 -6.41 4.50 4.17
C PRO A 134 -7.74 3.77 4.37
N PHE A 135 -7.68 2.54 4.87
CA PHE A 135 -8.84 1.79 5.33
C PHE A 135 -8.60 1.26 6.75
N ILE A 136 -9.69 0.99 7.44
CA ILE A 136 -9.69 0.38 8.77
C ILE A 136 -10.32 -1.00 8.58
N SER A 137 -9.63 -2.05 9.03
CA SER A 137 -10.20 -3.40 9.06
C SER A 137 -11.10 -3.52 10.28
N ASP A 138 -12.37 -3.84 10.07
CA ASP A 138 -13.34 -4.06 11.16
C ASP A 138 -13.18 -5.45 11.85
N GLU A 139 -12.04 -6.13 11.67
CA GLU A 139 -11.81 -7.45 12.26
C GLU A 139 -11.56 -7.34 13.79
N GLU A 140 -12.51 -7.85 14.58
CA GLU A 140 -12.63 -7.72 16.03
C GLU A 140 -11.62 -8.53 16.88
N ASP A 141 -10.68 -9.28 16.28
CA ASP A 141 -9.98 -10.36 17.01
C ASP A 141 -8.61 -10.01 17.62
N GLY A 142 -8.22 -8.73 17.71
CA GLY A 142 -7.00 -8.36 18.44
C GLY A 142 -6.86 -6.86 18.68
N GLU A 143 -7.17 -6.41 19.90
CA GLU A 143 -7.32 -5.00 20.35
C GLU A 143 -6.15 -4.03 20.05
N LEU A 144 -5.02 -4.49 19.51
CA LEU A 144 -3.89 -3.63 19.14
C LEU A 144 -3.63 -3.55 17.63
N GLU A 145 -3.87 -4.64 16.87
CA GLU A 145 -3.60 -4.70 15.43
C GLU A 145 -4.77 -4.18 14.56
N SER A 146 -5.99 -4.19 15.10
CA SER A 146 -7.19 -3.68 14.41
C SER A 146 -7.26 -2.15 14.32
N THR A 147 -6.34 -1.44 14.99
CA THR A 147 -6.37 0.03 15.09
C THR A 147 -5.32 0.74 14.22
N LEU A 148 -4.40 -0.01 13.61
CA LEU A 148 -3.38 0.58 12.75
C LEU A 148 -3.97 0.91 11.37
N PRO A 149 -3.75 2.13 10.85
CA PRO A 149 -4.26 2.50 9.54
C PRO A 149 -3.58 1.67 8.46
N ARG A 150 -4.37 0.83 7.79
CA ARG A 150 -3.95 0.07 6.62
C ARG A 150 -4.17 0.89 5.35
N TRP A 151 -3.54 0.49 4.26
CA TRP A 151 -3.66 1.17 2.97
C TRP A 151 -4.16 0.24 1.89
N GLU A 152 -5.17 0.69 1.17
CA GLU A 152 -5.53 0.11 -0.11
C GLU A 152 -4.86 0.94 -1.20
N VAL A 153 -4.13 0.27 -2.08
CA VAL A 153 -3.47 0.89 -3.23
C VAL A 153 -3.97 0.21 -4.48
N ALA A 154 -4.55 0.98 -5.39
CA ALA A 154 -5.13 0.48 -6.63
C ALA A 154 -4.48 1.12 -7.85
N LEU A 155 -4.25 0.32 -8.88
CA LEU A 155 -4.02 0.79 -10.24
C LEU A 155 -5.36 0.84 -10.97
N VAL A 156 -5.76 2.05 -11.36
CA VAL A 156 -7.07 2.33 -11.96
C VAL A 156 -6.88 2.89 -13.38
N GLY A 157 -7.61 2.32 -14.33
CA GLY A 157 -7.69 2.82 -15.70
C GLY A 157 -8.95 3.66 -15.90
N PHE A 158 -8.79 4.89 -16.38
CA PHE A 158 -9.89 5.79 -16.73
C PHE A 158 -9.98 5.97 -18.24
N ASN A 159 -11.19 5.90 -18.81
CA ASN A 159 -11.40 6.26 -20.21
C ASN A 159 -11.40 7.79 -20.41
N ALA A 160 -11.50 8.24 -21.66
CA ALA A 160 -11.58 9.65 -22.04
C ALA A 160 -12.73 10.44 -21.37
N TYR A 161 -13.79 9.76 -20.91
CA TYR A 161 -14.91 10.37 -20.18
C TYR A 161 -14.68 10.45 -18.66
N GLY A 162 -13.55 9.93 -18.17
CA GLY A 162 -13.22 9.87 -16.75
C GLY A 162 -13.93 8.76 -15.98
N ALA A 163 -14.50 7.77 -16.67
CA ALA A 163 -15.09 6.58 -16.05
C ALA A 163 -14.01 5.52 -15.81
N GLN A 164 -14.06 4.86 -14.66
CA GLN A 164 -13.19 3.72 -14.34
C GLN A 164 -13.59 2.52 -15.20
N VAL A 165 -12.64 2.01 -15.98
CA VAL A 165 -12.84 0.84 -16.85
C VAL A 165 -12.03 -0.38 -16.39
N SER A 166 -11.01 -0.14 -15.57
CA SER A 166 -10.12 -1.18 -15.06
C SER A 166 -9.67 -0.87 -13.64
N MET A 167 -9.52 -1.90 -12.81
CA MET A 167 -8.98 -1.76 -11.47
C MET A 167 -8.25 -3.03 -11.02
N VAL A 168 -7.10 -2.86 -10.40
CA VAL A 168 -6.41 -3.89 -9.63
C VAL A 168 -6.01 -3.26 -8.30
N SER A 169 -6.52 -3.79 -7.19
CA SER A 169 -6.18 -3.31 -5.85
C SER A 169 -5.26 -4.28 -5.12
N HIS A 170 -4.45 -3.71 -4.24
CA HIS A 170 -3.66 -4.41 -3.24
C HIS A 170 -4.04 -3.86 -1.88
N GLN A 171 -4.41 -4.75 -0.97
CA GLN A 171 -4.57 -4.48 0.43
C GLN A 171 -3.47 -5.24 1.16
N SER A 172 -2.71 -4.53 1.99
CA SER A 172 -1.71 -5.18 2.81
C SER A 172 -2.41 -6.04 3.86
N THR A 173 -1.99 -7.30 3.92
CA THR A 173 -2.47 -8.31 4.88
C THR A 173 -1.46 -8.56 6.00
N ALA A 174 -0.31 -7.88 5.97
CA ALA A 174 0.77 -8.11 6.92
C ALA A 174 0.64 -7.18 8.13
N SER A 175 0.46 -7.79 9.30
CA SER A 175 0.60 -7.15 10.59
C SER A 175 2.08 -6.88 10.89
N ALA A 176 2.43 -5.60 11.00
CA ALA A 176 3.72 -5.05 11.42
C ALA A 176 4.84 -4.95 10.34
N PRO A 177 5.55 -3.81 10.31
CA PRO A 177 6.78 -3.72 9.52
C PRO A 177 7.81 -4.68 10.10
N LEU A 178 8.47 -5.45 9.24
CA LEU A 178 9.76 -6.07 9.56
C LEU A 178 10.76 -4.93 9.76
N MET A 179 10.79 -4.34 10.96
CA MET A 179 11.91 -3.49 11.34
C MET A 179 13.17 -4.33 11.18
N SER A 180 14.10 -3.83 10.36
CA SER A 180 15.44 -4.41 10.31
C SER A 180 16.03 -4.25 11.71
N LEU A 181 15.96 -5.31 12.51
CA LEU A 181 16.67 -5.41 13.76
C LEU A 181 18.16 -5.23 13.42
N ASP A 182 18.74 -4.11 13.83
CA ASP A 182 20.19 -4.02 13.92
C ASP A 182 20.60 -5.14 14.89
N THR A 183 21.16 -6.23 14.37
CA THR A 183 21.50 -7.44 15.15
C THR A 183 22.52 -7.15 16.27
N ASN A 184 23.02 -5.93 16.35
CA ASN A 184 23.95 -5.47 17.38
C ASN A 184 23.26 -4.83 18.60
N ILE A 185 21.94 -4.59 18.56
CA ILE A 185 21.20 -4.00 19.69
C ILE A 185 20.18 -5.02 20.20
N LEU A 186 20.63 -5.82 21.17
CA LEU A 186 19.72 -6.66 21.96
C LEU A 186 19.02 -5.78 23.00
N PRO A 187 17.71 -5.97 23.26
CA PRO A 187 17.06 -5.32 24.39
C PRO A 187 17.74 -5.74 25.70
N ASP A 188 17.88 -4.78 26.63
CA ASP A 188 18.45 -5.05 27.96
C ASP A 188 17.64 -6.16 28.65
N GLU A 189 18.36 -7.04 29.37
CA GLU A 189 17.77 -8.12 30.15
C GLU A 189 16.77 -7.54 31.16
N ALA A 190 15.48 -7.80 30.94
CA ALA A 190 14.45 -7.41 31.88
C ALA A 190 14.51 -8.34 33.10
N GLU A 191 14.77 -7.80 34.29
CA GLU A 191 14.63 -8.55 35.54
C GLU A 191 13.17 -8.96 35.74
N ILE A 192 12.87 -10.23 35.47
CA ILE A 192 11.57 -10.81 35.77
C ILE A 192 11.46 -10.94 37.29
N GLY A 193 10.68 -10.05 37.92
CA GLY A 193 10.38 -10.12 39.34
C GLY A 193 9.82 -11.50 39.72
N LYS A 194 10.33 -12.09 40.81
CA LYS A 194 9.86 -13.40 41.30
C LYS A 194 8.34 -13.37 41.47
N ALA A 195 7.64 -14.24 40.75
CA ALA A 195 6.21 -14.41 40.90
C ALA A 195 5.87 -14.73 42.37
N PRO A 196 4.87 -14.08 42.97
CA PRO A 196 4.46 -14.39 44.33
C PRO A 196 3.83 -15.79 44.35
N LEU A 197 4.57 -16.76 44.90
CA LEU A 197 4.08 -18.10 45.11
C LEU A 197 2.95 -18.06 46.16
N ARG A 198 1.70 -18.20 45.71
CA ARG A 198 0.58 -18.45 46.62
C ARG A 198 0.49 -19.95 46.92
N ARG A 199 0.42 -20.27 48.20
CA ARG A 199 0.16 -21.64 48.67
C ARG A 199 -1.30 -21.98 48.37
N ARG A 200 -1.52 -23.04 47.57
CA ARG A 200 -2.86 -23.55 47.24
C ARG A 200 -3.69 -23.79 48.50
N LYS A 201 -4.95 -23.35 48.49
CA LYS A 201 -5.94 -23.71 49.51
C LYS A 201 -6.84 -24.78 48.90
N LYS A 202 -6.85 -25.96 49.52
CA LYS A 202 -7.55 -27.17 49.06
C LYS A 202 -9.06 -26.97 48.84
N ASP A 203 -9.64 -25.91 49.43
CA ASP A 203 -11.08 -25.64 49.36
C ASP A 203 -11.48 -24.60 48.29
N GLN A 204 -10.52 -23.96 47.61
CA GLN A 204 -10.80 -22.88 46.63
C GLN A 204 -10.20 -23.08 45.24
N ASP A 205 -9.16 -23.90 45.10
CA ASP A 205 -8.50 -24.10 43.81
C ASP A 205 -8.96 -25.41 43.17
N LEU A 206 -9.58 -25.34 41.98
CA LEU A 206 -9.99 -26.51 41.20
C LEU A 206 -8.76 -27.24 40.64
N ASP A 207 -8.72 -28.56 40.83
CA ASP A 207 -7.69 -29.41 40.25
C ASP A 207 -7.80 -29.41 38.73
N VAL A 208 -6.74 -28.94 38.05
CA VAL A 208 -6.60 -29.12 36.61
C VAL A 208 -6.28 -30.60 36.38
N SER A 209 -7.28 -31.36 35.95
CA SER A 209 -7.16 -32.79 35.66
C SER A 209 -6.09 -33.02 34.58
N SER A 210 -5.13 -33.85 34.93
CA SER A 210 -4.05 -34.33 34.08
C SER A 210 -4.58 -35.14 32.89
N ASN A 211 -4.57 -34.59 31.68
CA ASN A 211 -4.46 -35.40 30.47
C ASN A 211 -2.97 -35.54 30.14
N GLY A 212 -2.34 -36.53 30.78
CA GLY A 212 -1.02 -36.99 30.40
C GLY A 212 -1.10 -37.75 29.08
N THR A 213 -0.24 -37.38 28.13
CA THR A 213 0.11 -38.26 27.01
C THR A 213 1.62 -38.43 27.04
N SER A 214 2.08 -39.57 27.55
CA SER A 214 3.41 -40.09 27.30
C SER A 214 3.24 -41.51 26.76
N GLY A 215 3.34 -41.63 25.45
CA GLY A 215 3.96 -42.77 24.76
C GLY A 215 5.05 -42.15 23.88
N GLU A 216 6.24 -42.70 23.70
CA GLU A 216 6.79 -44.04 23.95
C GLU A 216 8.04 -43.98 24.84
#